data_AF-A0A1T4YCW1-F1
#
_entry.id   AF-A0A1T4YCW1-F1
#
_cell.length_a   1.000
_cell.length_b   1.000
_cell.length_c   1.000
_cell.angle_alpha   90.00
_cell.angle_beta   90.00
_cell.angle_gamma   90.00
#
_symmetry.space_group_name_H-M   'P 1'
#
loop_
_entity.id
_entity.type
_entity.pdbx_description
1 polymer ?
#
loop_
_entity_poly.entity_id
_entity_poly.type
_entity_poly.pdbx_seq_one_letter_code
_entity_poly.pdbx_strand_id
1 'polypeptide(L)'
;MTQEEIKALLDELSKGTDSLINYIKGLKPTEAVTLDGVKKFLEDSEEGKKLLQSLTDKRVTEGIETFKKNNLEKLIEEEMKKRFPDADPKDAELKKLQAEIEKIKAEALRKDLTNKAIKIATDKKLPVELIDFLIGNDEETTTKNLETLEKSFNSRVEAAVQERLKGSYQPPKDNSNPADVNDLAGAISQFYNNKK
;
A
#
# COMPACT_ATOMS: atom_id res chain seq x y z
N MET A 1 76.85 26.97 -33.45
CA MET A 1 76.15 26.81 -34.73
C MET A 1 76.19 28.12 -35.49
N THR A 2 76.99 28.19 -36.55
CA THR A 2 77.10 29.34 -37.46
C THR A 2 75.98 29.29 -38.51
N GLN A 3 75.72 30.40 -39.21
CA GLN A 3 74.67 30.45 -40.24
C GLN A 3 74.89 29.44 -41.37
N GLU A 4 76.15 29.05 -41.64
CA GLU A 4 76.50 28.04 -42.62
C GLU A 4 76.14 26.63 -42.14
N GLU A 5 76.38 26.32 -40.87
CA GLU A 5 75.99 25.04 -40.26
C GLU A 5 74.46 24.89 -40.23
N ILE A 6 73.74 25.99 -39.97
CA ILE A 6 72.27 26.01 -40.02
C ILE A 6 71.76 25.77 -41.45
N LYS A 7 72.40 26.35 -42.46
CA LYS A 7 72.06 26.10 -43.87
C LYS A 7 72.35 24.67 -44.30
N ALA A 8 73.49 24.12 -43.89
CA ALA A 8 73.87 22.73 -44.20
C ALA A 8 72.88 21.73 -43.59
N LEU A 9 72.44 21.98 -42.34
CA LEU A 9 71.43 21.15 -41.68
C LEU A 9 70.07 21.23 -42.39
N LEU A 10 69.69 22.41 -42.91
CA LEU A 10 68.45 22.61 -43.65
C LEU A 10 68.47 21.90 -45.02
N ASP A 11 69.62 21.92 -45.69
CA ASP A 11 69.85 21.20 -46.95
C ASP A 11 69.85 19.67 -46.75
N GLU A 12 70.32 19.17 -45.60
CA GLU A 12 70.21 17.74 -45.25
C GLU A 12 68.78 17.34 -44.87
N LEU A 13 68.07 18.17 -44.10
CA LEU A 13 66.66 17.92 -43.74
C LEU A 13 65.73 17.98 -44.95
N SER A 14 66.04 18.82 -45.95
CA SER A 14 65.29 18.86 -47.22
C SER A 14 65.54 17.65 -48.12
N LYS A 15 66.55 16.84 -47.83
CA LYS A 15 66.82 15.55 -48.50
C LYS A 15 66.22 14.36 -47.73
N GLY A 16 65.78 14.56 -46.49
CA GLY A 16 65.20 13.53 -45.63
C GLY A 16 63.67 13.48 -45.72
N THR A 17 63.18 12.37 -46.26
CA THR A 17 61.81 11.80 -46.18
C THR A 17 60.65 12.80 -46.11
N ASP A 18 59.76 12.77 -47.11
CA ASP A 18 58.57 13.63 -47.31
C ASP A 18 57.79 14.03 -46.04
N SER A 19 57.79 13.17 -45.02
CA SER A 19 57.20 13.44 -43.70
C SER A 19 57.80 14.67 -42.98
N LEU A 20 59.12 14.83 -42.98
CA LEU A 20 59.82 15.89 -42.25
C LEU A 20 59.73 17.22 -42.98
N ILE A 21 59.76 17.18 -44.32
CA ILE A 21 59.48 18.33 -45.18
C ILE A 21 58.03 18.80 -45.02
N ASN A 22 57.06 17.89 -44.93
CA ASN A 22 55.66 18.25 -44.70
C ASN A 22 55.43 18.81 -43.28
N TYR A 23 56.13 18.27 -42.27
CA TYR A 23 56.09 18.79 -40.91
C TYR A 23 56.69 20.20 -40.80
N ILE A 24 57.84 20.44 -41.42
CA ILE A 24 58.49 21.77 -41.47
C ILE A 24 57.68 22.75 -42.33
N LYS A 25 57.06 22.31 -43.44
CA LYS A 25 56.14 23.14 -44.23
C LYS A 25 54.85 23.49 -43.46
N GLY A 26 54.38 22.59 -42.59
CA GLY A 26 53.25 22.83 -41.69
C GLY A 26 53.59 23.80 -40.56
N LEU A 27 54.82 23.80 -40.08
CA LEU A 27 55.34 24.76 -39.10
C LEU A 27 55.99 25.96 -39.81
N LYS A 28 55.18 26.93 -40.26
CA LYS A 28 55.71 28.24 -40.66
C LYS A 28 56.29 28.97 -39.42
N PRO A 29 57.62 29.11 -39.27
CA PRO A 29 58.23 29.51 -37.98
C PRO A 29 58.19 31.02 -37.69
N THR A 30 57.63 31.83 -38.60
CA THR A 30 57.80 33.30 -38.58
C THR A 30 56.52 34.10 -38.36
N GLU A 31 55.36 33.44 -38.26
CA GLU A 31 54.13 34.09 -37.83
C GLU A 31 53.67 33.40 -36.56
N ALA A 32 53.47 34.16 -35.48
CA ALA A 32 52.79 33.65 -34.29
C ALA A 32 51.54 32.89 -34.74
N VAL A 33 51.14 31.82 -34.04
CA VAL A 33 49.90 31.10 -34.34
C VAL A 33 48.75 32.09 -34.30
N THR A 34 48.41 32.66 -35.46
CA THR A 34 47.41 33.71 -35.57
C THR A 34 46.05 33.04 -35.62
N LEU A 35 45.05 33.69 -35.04
CA LEU A 35 43.69 33.18 -35.01
C LEU A 35 43.16 32.89 -36.43
N ASP A 36 43.61 33.68 -37.42
CA ASP A 36 43.27 33.50 -38.83
C ASP A 36 44.01 32.31 -39.49
N GLY A 37 45.26 32.05 -39.11
CA GLY A 37 45.99 30.87 -39.58
C GLY A 37 45.38 29.57 -39.05
N VAL A 38 44.97 29.55 -37.78
CA VAL A 38 44.26 28.41 -37.17
C VAL A 38 42.89 28.22 -37.81
N LYS A 39 42.13 29.30 -38.04
CA LYS A 39 40.83 29.22 -38.74
C LYS A 39 40.99 28.63 -40.13
N LYS A 40 41.92 29.14 -40.95
CA LYS A 40 42.20 28.58 -42.27
C LYS A 40 42.60 27.11 -42.20
N PHE A 41 43.42 26.71 -41.22
CA PHE A 41 43.76 25.29 -41.06
C PHE A 41 42.53 24.43 -40.74
N LEU A 42 41.66 24.88 -39.84
CA LEU A 42 40.43 24.16 -39.50
C LEU A 42 39.40 24.13 -40.65
N GLU A 43 39.41 25.13 -41.53
CA GLU A 43 38.47 25.27 -42.65
C GLU A 43 38.98 24.68 -43.98
N ASP A 44 40.30 24.62 -44.21
CA ASP A 44 40.88 24.25 -45.50
C ASP A 44 41.64 22.91 -45.47
N SER A 45 42.17 22.47 -44.31
CA SER A 45 42.86 21.16 -44.19
C SER A 45 41.89 20.03 -43.85
N GLU A 46 42.14 18.84 -44.41
CA GLU A 46 41.38 17.63 -44.07
C GLU A 46 41.53 17.23 -42.60
N GLU A 47 42.73 17.34 -42.02
CA GLU A 47 42.95 17.04 -40.61
C GLU A 47 42.24 18.04 -39.70
N GLY A 48 42.27 19.33 -40.06
CA GLY A 48 41.58 20.39 -39.34
C GLY A 48 40.06 20.20 -39.34
N LYS A 49 39.48 19.88 -40.50
CA LYS A 49 38.05 19.53 -40.62
C LYS A 49 37.67 18.31 -39.79
N LYS A 50 38.46 17.23 -39.85
CA LYS A 50 38.19 16.02 -39.06
C LYS A 50 38.22 16.28 -37.56
N LEU A 51 39.19 17.07 -37.09
CA LEU A 51 39.27 17.45 -35.68
C LEU A 51 38.07 18.31 -35.26
N LEU A 52 37.74 19.33 -36.06
CA LEU A 52 36.61 20.22 -35.81
C LEU A 52 35.28 19.44 -35.82
N GLN A 53 35.11 18.55 -36.79
CA GLN A 53 33.93 17.70 -36.91
C GLN A 53 33.80 16.78 -35.69
N SER A 54 34.85 16.07 -35.29
CA SER A 54 34.85 15.20 -34.11
C SER A 54 34.50 15.95 -32.82
N LEU A 55 35.08 17.14 -32.61
CA LEU A 55 34.79 17.98 -31.45
C LEU A 55 33.37 18.55 -31.48
N THR A 56 32.89 18.93 -32.66
CA THR A 56 31.53 19.46 -32.86
C THR A 56 30.51 18.36 -32.62
N ASP A 57 30.67 17.20 -33.24
CA ASP A 57 29.80 16.04 -33.08
C ASP A 57 29.73 15.60 -31.61
N LYS A 58 30.87 15.57 -30.92
CA LYS A 58 30.90 15.26 -29.48
C LYS A 58 30.12 16.30 -28.66
N ARG A 59 30.39 17.60 -28.85
CA ARG A 59 29.70 18.69 -28.13
C ARG A 59 28.20 18.72 -28.41
N VAL A 60 27.82 18.51 -29.67
CA VAL A 60 26.41 18.46 -30.09
C VAL A 60 25.73 17.24 -29.50
N THR A 61 26.37 16.07 -29.52
CA THR A 61 25.84 14.85 -28.92
C THR A 61 25.64 15.01 -27.41
N GLU A 62 26.65 15.50 -26.69
CA GLU A 62 26.57 15.77 -25.24
C GLU A 62 25.48 16.81 -24.91
N GLY A 63 25.37 17.86 -25.73
CA GLY A 63 24.33 18.87 -25.62
C GLY A 63 22.92 18.30 -25.84
N ILE A 64 22.75 17.46 -26.87
CA ILE A 64 21.50 16.74 -27.14
C ILE A 64 21.18 15.77 -26.00
N GLU A 65 22.15 15.01 -25.49
CA GLU A 65 21.92 14.09 -24.38
C GLU A 65 21.51 14.82 -23.10
N THR A 66 22.16 15.95 -22.80
CA THR A 66 21.83 16.78 -21.65
C THR A 66 20.47 17.44 -21.82
N PHE A 67 20.15 17.93 -23.02
CA PHE A 67 18.83 18.44 -23.34
C PHE A 67 17.77 17.34 -23.17
N LYS A 68 18.02 16.15 -23.70
CA LYS A 68 17.14 14.99 -23.59
C LYS A 68 16.89 14.63 -22.13
N LYS A 69 17.95 14.45 -21.33
CA LYS A 69 17.85 14.11 -19.91
C LYS A 69 17.06 15.15 -19.11
N ASN A 70 17.28 16.44 -19.37
CA ASN A 70 16.69 17.50 -18.55
C ASN A 70 15.31 17.98 -19.02
N ASN A 71 14.98 17.80 -20.31
CA ASN A 71 13.81 18.42 -20.93
C ASN A 71 12.85 17.41 -21.57
N LEU A 72 13.25 16.20 -21.96
CA LEU A 72 12.29 15.26 -22.55
C LEU A 72 11.19 14.88 -21.57
N GLU A 73 11.53 14.58 -20.31
CA GLU A 73 10.52 14.24 -19.30
C GLU A 73 9.50 15.36 -19.14
N LYS A 74 9.96 16.60 -19.02
CA LYS A 74 9.09 17.78 -18.93
C LYS A 74 8.24 17.99 -20.18
N LEU A 75 8.83 17.87 -21.37
CA LEU A 75 8.10 18.02 -22.64
C LEU A 75 7.08 16.89 -22.85
N ILE A 76 7.41 15.67 -22.43
CA ILE A 76 6.49 14.53 -22.45
C ILE A 76 5.36 14.77 -21.47
N GLU A 77 5.64 15.19 -20.24
CA GLU A 77 4.62 15.52 -19.24
C GLU A 77 3.72 16.68 -19.70
N GLU A 78 4.28 17.73 -20.29
CA GLU A 78 3.53 18.85 -20.83
C GLU A 78 2.65 18.44 -22.03
N GLU A 79 3.17 17.64 -22.96
CA GLU A 79 2.38 17.11 -24.09
C GLU A 79 1.31 16.12 -23.63
N MET A 80 1.64 15.24 -22.67
CA MET A 80 0.68 14.34 -22.03
C MET A 80 -0.43 15.16 -21.36
N LYS A 81 -0.09 16.21 -20.62
CA LYS A 81 -1.04 17.09 -19.95
C LYS A 81 -1.87 17.94 -20.92
N LYS A 82 -1.29 18.37 -22.04
CA LYS A 82 -2.01 19.10 -23.11
C LYS A 82 -2.95 18.21 -23.92
N ARG A 83 -2.54 16.98 -24.24
CA ARG A 83 -3.35 16.02 -24.99
C ARG A 83 -4.35 15.26 -24.13
N PHE A 84 -4.07 15.08 -22.85
CA PHE A 84 -4.90 14.36 -21.89
C PHE A 84 -5.13 15.18 -20.60
N PRO A 85 -5.77 16.36 -20.69
CA PRO A 85 -6.01 17.22 -19.53
C PRO A 85 -6.95 16.63 -18.47
N ASP A 86 -7.80 15.65 -18.82
CA ASP A 86 -8.79 15.00 -17.93
C ASP A 86 -8.67 13.47 -17.83
N ALA A 87 -7.66 12.86 -18.44
CA ALA A 87 -7.59 11.42 -18.60
C ALA A 87 -6.30 10.87 -18.01
N ASP A 88 -6.31 10.68 -16.71
CA ASP A 88 -5.55 9.60 -16.10
C ASP A 88 -6.51 8.41 -15.87
N PRO A 89 -6.78 7.60 -16.91
CA PRO A 89 -7.57 6.37 -16.75
C PRO A 89 -6.91 5.41 -15.78
N LYS A 90 -5.59 5.51 -15.53
CA LYS A 90 -4.89 4.73 -14.52
C LYS A 90 -5.16 5.25 -13.11
N ASP A 91 -5.27 6.55 -12.88
CA ASP A 91 -5.65 7.08 -11.56
C ASP A 91 -7.10 6.76 -11.20
N ALA A 92 -8.02 6.77 -12.17
CA ALA A 92 -9.40 6.36 -11.93
C ALA A 92 -9.48 4.86 -11.57
N GLU A 93 -8.70 4.02 -12.26
CA GLU A 93 -8.60 2.59 -12.00
C GLU A 93 -7.87 2.29 -10.68
N LEU A 94 -6.81 3.04 -10.35
CA LEU A 94 -6.09 2.96 -9.08
C LEU A 94 -6.97 3.38 -7.91
N LYS A 95 -7.74 4.47 -8.03
CA LYS A 95 -8.69 4.89 -6.99
C LYS A 95 -9.80 3.87 -6.79
N LYS A 96 -10.32 3.27 -7.88
CA LYS A 96 -11.28 2.16 -7.78
C LYS A 96 -10.67 0.95 -7.08
N LEU A 97 -9.46 0.56 -7.47
CA LEU A 97 -8.74 -0.56 -6.87
C LEU A 97 -8.42 -0.31 -5.39
N GLN A 98 -8.03 0.91 -5.02
CA GLN A 98 -7.81 1.31 -3.63
C GLN A 98 -9.10 1.22 -2.81
N ALA A 99 -10.20 1.77 -3.32
CA ALA A 99 -11.50 1.69 -2.66
C ALA A 99 -11.97 0.23 -2.51
N GLU A 100 -11.70 -0.62 -3.50
CA GLU A 100 -12.03 -2.04 -3.45
C GLU A 100 -11.16 -2.80 -2.44
N ILE A 101 -9.86 -2.50 -2.37
CA ILE A 101 -8.96 -3.06 -1.35
C ILE A 101 -9.39 -2.62 0.06
N GLU A 102 -9.75 -1.35 0.25
CA GLU A 102 -10.24 -0.85 1.53
C GLU A 102 -11.55 -1.53 1.94
N LYS A 103 -12.47 -1.69 1.00
CA LYS A 103 -13.72 -2.42 1.23
C LYS A 103 -13.47 -3.88 1.61
N ILE A 104 -12.60 -4.58 0.89
CA ILE A 104 -12.23 -5.97 1.18
C ILE A 104 -11.58 -6.08 2.57
N LYS A 105 -10.69 -5.15 2.93
CA LYS A 105 -10.07 -5.11 4.27
C LYS A 105 -11.10 -4.86 5.36
N ALA A 106 -12.02 -3.94 5.16
CA ALA A 106 -13.10 -3.66 6.11
C ALA A 106 -14.04 -4.85 6.27
N GLU A 107 -14.40 -5.54 5.17
CA GLU A 107 -15.21 -6.76 5.21
C GLU A 107 -14.47 -7.91 5.91
N ALA A 108 -13.17 -8.08 5.67
CA ALA A 108 -12.35 -9.10 6.34
C ALA A 108 -12.27 -8.84 7.85
N LEU A 109 -11.97 -7.60 8.26
CA LEU A 109 -11.97 -7.19 9.66
C LEU A 109 -13.33 -7.47 10.30
N ARG A 110 -14.42 -7.10 9.62
CA ARG A 110 -15.78 -7.33 10.11
C ARG A 110 -16.07 -8.83 10.27
N LYS A 111 -15.67 -9.66 9.31
CA LYS A 111 -15.81 -11.13 9.41
C LYS A 111 -15.02 -11.70 10.58
N ASP A 112 -13.80 -11.24 10.82
CA ASP A 112 -12.99 -11.67 11.96
C ASP A 112 -13.63 -11.30 13.30
N LEU A 113 -14.12 -10.05 13.42
CA LEU A 113 -14.88 -9.61 14.58
C LEU A 113 -16.17 -10.43 14.77
N THR A 114 -16.87 -10.72 13.68
CA THR A 114 -18.09 -11.55 13.70
C THR A 114 -17.78 -12.95 14.19
N ASN A 115 -16.74 -13.61 13.67
CA ASN A 115 -16.34 -14.94 14.10
C ASN A 115 -15.95 -15.00 15.58
N LYS A 116 -15.21 -13.99 16.08
CA LYS A 116 -14.90 -13.87 17.51
C LYS A 116 -16.18 -13.69 18.34
N ALA A 117 -17.06 -12.79 17.92
CA ALA A 117 -18.32 -12.53 18.61
C ALA A 117 -19.25 -13.75 18.62
N ILE A 118 -19.32 -14.52 17.52
CA ILE A 118 -20.08 -15.78 17.44
C ILE A 118 -19.55 -16.79 18.46
N LYS A 119 -18.23 -16.92 18.61
CA LYS A 119 -17.63 -17.82 19.62
C LYS A 119 -18.06 -17.40 21.03
N ILE A 120 -17.87 -16.12 21.37
CA ILE A 120 -18.26 -15.57 22.68
C ILE A 120 -19.75 -15.75 22.93
N ALA A 121 -20.58 -15.50 21.93
CA ALA A 121 -22.03 -15.67 22.01
C ALA A 121 -22.43 -17.14 22.22
N THR A 122 -21.80 -18.06 21.51
CA THR A 122 -22.03 -19.50 21.66
C THR A 122 -21.65 -19.96 23.06
N ASP A 123 -20.49 -19.53 23.56
CA ASP A 123 -20.02 -19.85 24.92
C ASP A 123 -20.97 -19.31 25.99
N LYS A 124 -21.50 -18.09 25.79
CA LYS A 124 -22.45 -17.43 26.70
C LYS A 124 -23.92 -17.79 26.44
N LYS A 125 -24.20 -18.72 25.51
CA LYS A 125 -25.56 -19.14 25.09
C LYS A 125 -26.45 -17.97 24.64
N LEU A 126 -25.85 -16.96 24.03
CA LEU A 126 -26.56 -15.82 23.45
C LEU A 126 -27.07 -16.16 22.03
N PRO A 127 -28.16 -15.51 21.58
CA PRO A 127 -28.67 -15.71 20.22
C PRO A 127 -27.67 -15.27 19.15
N VAL A 128 -27.16 -16.25 18.38
CA VAL A 128 -26.14 -16.01 17.34
C VAL A 128 -26.69 -15.17 16.19
N GLU A 129 -27.99 -15.25 15.92
CA GLU A 129 -28.70 -14.48 14.87
C GLU A 129 -28.63 -12.96 15.08
N LEU A 130 -28.42 -12.52 16.33
CA LEU A 130 -28.35 -11.09 16.67
C LEU A 130 -26.92 -10.54 16.65
N ILE A 131 -25.92 -11.41 16.49
CA ILE A 131 -24.51 -11.05 16.61
C ILE A 131 -24.07 -10.12 15.49
N ASP A 132 -24.55 -10.33 14.27
CA ASP A 132 -24.24 -9.49 13.09
C ASP A 132 -24.64 -8.01 13.29
N PHE A 133 -25.65 -7.75 14.13
CA PHE A 133 -26.11 -6.40 14.49
C PHE A 133 -25.32 -5.78 15.63
N LEU A 134 -24.57 -6.58 16.39
CA LEU A 134 -23.80 -6.16 17.56
C LEU A 134 -22.32 -5.90 17.22
N ILE A 135 -21.87 -6.30 16.02
CA ILE A 135 -20.53 -6.01 15.51
C ILE A 135 -20.39 -4.51 15.25
N GLY A 136 -19.58 -3.85 16.07
CA GLY A 136 -19.24 -2.44 15.93
C GLY A 136 -18.00 -2.22 15.06
N ASN A 137 -17.51 -0.98 15.05
CA ASN A 137 -16.29 -0.62 14.31
C ASN A 137 -15.05 -1.30 14.88
N ASP A 138 -15.06 -1.61 16.18
CA ASP A 138 -13.92 -2.16 16.92
C ASP A 138 -14.32 -3.33 17.84
N GLU A 139 -13.32 -4.13 18.24
CA GLU A 139 -13.48 -5.26 19.16
C GLU A 139 -14.04 -4.83 20.53
N GLU A 140 -13.66 -3.65 21.02
CA GLU A 140 -14.16 -3.08 22.28
C GLU A 140 -15.66 -2.75 22.20
N THR A 141 -16.08 -2.08 21.13
CA THR A 141 -17.51 -1.75 20.91
C THR A 141 -18.36 -3.00 20.76
N THR A 142 -17.84 -4.01 20.04
CA THR A 142 -18.51 -5.31 19.86
C THR A 142 -18.66 -6.02 21.20
N THR A 143 -17.62 -6.04 22.03
CA THR A 143 -17.67 -6.69 23.35
C THR A 143 -18.67 -6.00 24.28
N LYS A 144 -18.70 -4.67 24.32
CA LYS A 144 -19.66 -3.90 25.12
C LYS A 144 -21.11 -4.14 24.68
N ASN A 145 -21.35 -4.25 23.38
CA ASN A 145 -22.66 -4.57 22.82
C ASN A 145 -23.10 -5.99 23.23
N LEU A 146 -22.19 -6.96 23.18
CA LEU A 146 -22.44 -8.34 23.63
C LEU A 146 -22.76 -8.42 25.12
N GLU A 147 -22.01 -7.71 25.97
CA GLU A 147 -22.30 -7.65 27.41
C GLU A 147 -23.66 -7.04 27.73
N THR A 148 -24.07 -6.03 26.95
CA THR A 148 -25.39 -5.40 27.09
C THR A 148 -26.50 -6.38 26.70
N LEU A 149 -26.32 -7.09 25.58
CA LEU A 149 -27.24 -8.16 25.18
C LEU A 149 -27.33 -9.24 26.27
N GLU A 150 -26.19 -9.72 26.78
CA GLU A 150 -26.13 -10.74 27.82
C GLU A 150 -26.92 -10.36 29.06
N LYS A 151 -26.72 -9.15 29.60
CA LYS A 151 -27.46 -8.68 30.78
C LYS A 151 -28.96 -8.63 30.54
N SER A 152 -29.39 -8.08 29.40
CA SER A 152 -30.81 -7.95 29.07
C SER A 152 -31.47 -9.33 28.84
N PHE A 153 -30.74 -10.23 28.18
CA PHE A 153 -31.21 -11.58 27.86
C PHE A 153 -31.36 -12.42 29.13
N ASN A 154 -30.33 -12.45 29.98
CA ASN A 154 -30.38 -13.19 31.25
C ASN A 154 -31.50 -12.68 32.16
N SER A 155 -31.65 -11.36 32.29
CA SER A 155 -32.76 -10.78 33.07
C SER A 155 -34.13 -11.19 32.54
N ARG A 156 -34.31 -11.23 31.21
CA ARG A 156 -35.59 -11.62 30.62
C ARG A 156 -35.85 -13.13 30.76
N VAL A 157 -34.83 -13.96 30.61
CA VAL A 157 -34.92 -15.41 30.82
C VAL A 157 -35.28 -15.71 32.27
N GLU A 158 -34.63 -15.06 33.23
CA GLU A 158 -34.97 -15.19 34.66
C GLU A 158 -36.43 -14.79 34.93
N ALA A 159 -36.88 -13.65 34.42
CA ALA A 159 -38.26 -13.20 34.57
C ALA A 159 -39.27 -14.19 33.96
N ALA A 160 -38.97 -14.72 32.76
CA ALA A 160 -39.82 -15.70 32.09
C ALA A 160 -39.87 -17.04 32.85
N VAL A 161 -38.75 -17.49 33.42
CA VAL A 161 -38.69 -18.69 34.27
C VAL A 161 -39.50 -18.46 35.55
N GLN A 162 -39.36 -17.31 36.20
CA GLN A 162 -40.18 -16.97 37.38
C GLN A 162 -41.68 -16.95 37.05
N GLU A 163 -42.07 -16.40 35.91
CA GLU A 163 -43.47 -16.40 35.46
C GLU A 163 -43.99 -17.81 35.18
N ARG A 164 -43.19 -18.66 34.52
CA ARG A 164 -43.51 -20.09 34.32
C ARG A 164 -43.64 -20.85 35.63
N LEU A 165 -42.74 -20.62 36.59
CA LEU A 165 -42.79 -21.23 37.92
C LEU A 165 -44.02 -20.78 38.71
N LYS A 166 -44.41 -19.50 38.59
CA LYS A 166 -45.65 -18.98 39.19
C LYS A 166 -46.91 -19.55 38.53
N GLY A 167 -46.89 -19.79 37.21
CA GLY A 167 -48.02 -20.30 36.45
C GLY A 167 -48.24 -21.82 36.56
N SER A 168 -47.18 -22.60 36.80
CA SER A 168 -47.25 -24.07 36.83
C SER A 168 -47.52 -24.68 38.21
N TYR A 169 -47.52 -23.90 39.29
CA TYR A 169 -47.87 -24.40 40.62
C TYR A 169 -49.19 -23.79 41.11
N GLN A 170 -50.28 -24.53 40.89
CA GLN A 170 -51.44 -24.44 41.77
C GLN A 170 -51.30 -25.57 42.80
N PRO A 171 -50.99 -25.29 44.07
CA PRO A 171 -51.14 -26.30 45.11
C PRO A 171 -52.59 -26.79 45.06
N PRO A 172 -52.85 -28.10 45.14
CA PRO A 172 -54.21 -28.60 45.24
C PRO A 172 -54.91 -27.81 46.34
N LYS A 173 -56.03 -27.16 46.02
CA LYS A 173 -56.95 -26.68 47.05
C LYS A 173 -57.33 -27.92 47.85
N ASP A 174 -56.81 -27.98 49.05
CA ASP A 174 -57.20 -28.97 50.02
C ASP A 174 -58.68 -28.69 50.34
N ASN A 175 -59.54 -29.45 49.68
CA ASN A 175 -60.98 -29.47 49.95
C ASN A 175 -61.29 -30.45 51.08
N SER A 176 -60.34 -30.78 51.96
CA SER A 176 -60.64 -31.47 53.20
C SER A 176 -61.03 -30.46 54.28
N ASN A 177 -62.34 -30.39 54.48
CA ASN A 177 -63.01 -29.94 55.69
C ASN A 177 -62.14 -30.23 56.93
N PRO A 178 -62.00 -29.31 57.91
CA PRO A 178 -61.20 -29.59 59.11
C PRO A 178 -61.84 -30.77 59.82
N ALA A 179 -61.25 -31.96 59.66
CA ALA A 179 -61.66 -33.16 60.36
C ALA A 179 -61.35 -32.92 61.83
N ASP A 180 -62.43 -32.87 62.61
CA ASP A 180 -62.45 -32.81 64.05
C ASP A 180 -61.46 -33.84 64.62
N VAL A 181 -60.45 -33.34 65.32
CA VAL A 181 -59.37 -34.12 65.95
C VAL A 181 -59.88 -35.19 66.93
N ASN A 182 -61.18 -35.20 67.25
CA ASN A 182 -61.82 -36.23 68.05
C ASN A 182 -62.11 -37.55 67.29
N ASP A 183 -62.07 -37.57 65.95
CA ASP A 183 -62.38 -38.78 65.17
C ASP A 183 -61.18 -39.75 65.04
N LEU A 184 -59.96 -39.25 65.23
CA LEU A 184 -58.75 -40.08 65.21
C LEU A 184 -58.67 -41.02 66.43
N ALA A 185 -59.13 -40.56 67.60
CA ALA A 185 -59.16 -41.37 68.83
C ALA A 185 -60.19 -42.52 68.75
N GLY A 186 -61.32 -42.29 68.08
CA GLY A 186 -62.33 -43.31 67.80
C GLY A 186 -61.83 -44.36 66.81
N ALA A 187 -61.20 -43.91 65.71
CA ALA A 187 -60.65 -44.79 64.68
C ALA A 187 -59.52 -45.69 65.22
N ILE A 188 -58.65 -45.16 66.10
CA ILE A 188 -57.58 -45.94 66.74
C ILE A 188 -58.17 -47.00 67.69
N SER A 189 -59.18 -46.66 68.50
CA SER A 189 -59.80 -47.63 69.42
C SER A 189 -60.50 -48.79 68.71
N GLN A 190 -61.16 -48.52 67.57
CA GLN A 190 -61.78 -49.58 66.76
C GLN A 190 -60.75 -50.52 66.12
N PHE A 191 -59.60 -50.00 65.71
CA PHE A 191 -58.52 -50.79 65.13
C PHE A 191 -57.92 -51.78 66.14
N TYR A 192 -57.84 -51.40 67.42
CA TYR A 192 -57.34 -52.28 68.48
C TYR A 192 -58.39 -53.29 68.97
N ASN A 193 -59.68 -52.95 68.95
CA ASN A 193 -60.74 -53.88 69.37
C ASN A 193 -61.04 -54.98 68.35
N ASN A 194 -60.83 -54.75 67.05
CA ASN A 194 -61.02 -55.76 66.01
C ASN A 194 -59.84 -56.74 65.83
N LYS A 195 -58.85 -56.71 66.74
CA LYS A 195 -57.65 -57.56 66.68
C LYS A 195 -57.56 -58.61 67.80
N LYS A 196 -58.66 -58.89 68.51
CA LYS A 196 -58.80 -60.04 69.42
C LYS A 196 -59.81 -61.04 68.89
#